data_AF-A0A9X3LGZ5-F1
#
_entry.id   AF-A0A9X3LGZ5-F1
#
_cell.length_a   1.000
_cell.length_b   1.000
_cell.length_c   1.000
_cell.angle_alpha   90.00
_cell.angle_beta   90.00
_cell.angle_gamma   90.00
#
_symmetry.space_group_name_H-M   'P 1'
#
loop_
_entity.id
_entity.type
_entity.pdbx_description
1 polymer ?
#
loop_
_entity_poly.entity_id
_entity_poly.type
_entity_poly.pdbx_seq_one_letter_code
_entity_poly.pdbx_strand_id
1 'polypeptide(L)'
;MQHEIISLIYRKLVTTFVTTTIFSLLLSFLNLIGREEITYNQGEQFIGWFLIFFMYIGAIILIYGNLVSVGIEYLQRKWFKRHDWLYVVILGFFGLANQIIFPDFQMAIVGVLAALLYGMIDKMLYRRMTESKSLKLFFFIPITSLLIFWGYFHVVSPPMPPFTKEDAIEFATSGEGTVIDHFPRDIGQWEGKINGYQVTRESNAKEIGKEIYLVTFTERWSWNQSIGEGIYSISYTVERGSLSAYSEEGNLPPYYQEN
;
A
#
# COMPACT_ATOMS: atom_id res chain seq x y z
N MET A 1 0.69 21.48 -39.85
CA MET A 1 1.75 20.68 -39.19
C MET A 1 1.74 20.86 -37.66
N GLN A 2 2.03 22.05 -37.10
CA GLN A 2 2.08 22.24 -35.63
C GLN A 2 0.75 21.90 -34.92
N HIS A 3 -0.39 22.34 -35.47
CA HIS A 3 -1.71 22.01 -34.91
C HIS A 3 -2.04 20.51 -34.94
N GLU A 4 -1.59 19.78 -35.95
CA GLU A 4 -1.83 18.34 -36.08
C GLU A 4 -1.00 17.54 -35.07
N ILE A 5 0.25 17.97 -34.83
CA ILE A 5 1.14 17.36 -33.84
C ILE A 5 0.58 17.60 -32.43
N ILE A 6 0.16 18.82 -32.11
CA ILE A 6 -0.44 19.15 -30.80
C ILE A 6 -1.71 18.33 -30.57
N SER A 7 -2.59 18.24 -31.58
CA SER A 7 -3.82 17.44 -31.51
C SER A 7 -3.52 15.96 -31.26
N LEU A 8 -2.51 15.40 -31.95
CA LEU A 8 -2.08 14.02 -31.76
C LEU A 8 -1.54 13.79 -30.34
N ILE A 9 -0.62 14.64 -29.86
CA ILE A 9 -0.04 14.52 -28.52
C ILE A 9 -1.14 14.59 -27.46
N TYR A 10 -2.02 15.58 -27.56
CA TYR A 10 -3.14 15.75 -26.64
C TYR A 10 -4.03 14.50 -26.62
N ARG A 11 -4.45 13.99 -27.79
CA ARG A 11 -5.27 12.77 -27.89
C ARG A 11 -4.59 11.59 -27.18
N LYS A 12 -3.30 11.37 -27.44
CA LYS A 12 -2.50 10.28 -26.88
C LYS A 12 -2.36 10.36 -25.35
N LEU A 13 -2.15 11.56 -24.82
CA LEU A 13 -2.13 11.80 -23.38
C LEU A 13 -3.49 11.54 -22.73
N VAL A 14 -4.59 11.98 -23.35
CA VAL A 14 -5.93 11.69 -22.84
C VAL A 14 -6.23 10.18 -22.89
N THR A 15 -5.91 9.50 -24.00
CA THR A 15 -6.07 8.04 -24.10
C THR A 15 -5.29 7.32 -22.99
N THR A 16 -4.05 7.73 -22.76
CA THR A 16 -3.19 7.19 -21.70
C THR A 16 -3.85 7.38 -20.33
N PHE A 17 -4.19 8.62 -19.98
CA PHE A 17 -4.85 8.94 -18.71
C PHE A 17 -6.10 8.11 -18.47
N VAL A 18 -7.00 8.04 -19.45
CA VAL A 18 -8.28 7.32 -19.31
C VAL A 18 -8.05 5.82 -19.17
N THR A 19 -7.21 5.24 -20.02
CA THR A 19 -6.94 3.78 -20.00
C THR A 19 -6.29 3.39 -18.69
N THR A 20 -5.26 4.11 -18.26
CA THR A 20 -4.58 3.88 -16.99
C THR A 20 -5.56 4.01 -15.84
N THR A 21 -6.38 5.06 -15.80
CA THR A 21 -7.36 5.24 -14.70
C THR A 21 -8.33 4.06 -14.63
N ILE A 22 -8.91 3.63 -15.76
CA ILE A 22 -9.87 2.52 -15.79
C ILE A 22 -9.23 1.22 -15.29
N PHE A 23 -8.02 0.89 -15.75
CA PHE A 23 -7.34 -0.33 -15.31
C PHE A 23 -6.90 -0.26 -13.85
N SER A 24 -6.41 0.88 -13.39
CA SER A 24 -6.06 1.06 -11.97
C SER A 24 -7.26 0.95 -11.06
N LEU A 25 -8.43 1.48 -11.47
CA LEU A 25 -9.68 1.30 -10.75
C LEU A 25 -10.07 -0.18 -10.69
N LEU A 26 -10.06 -0.87 -11.82
CA LEU A 26 -10.42 -2.29 -11.90
C LEU A 26 -9.51 -3.15 -11.03
N LEU A 27 -8.19 -2.98 -11.13
CA LEU A 27 -7.24 -3.79 -10.37
C LEU A 27 -7.26 -3.48 -8.89
N SER A 28 -7.41 -2.20 -8.50
CA SER A 28 -7.55 -1.83 -7.09
C SER A 28 -8.83 -2.42 -6.47
N PHE A 29 -9.94 -2.38 -7.22
CA PHE A 29 -11.21 -2.96 -6.80
C PHE A 29 -11.11 -4.48 -6.64
N LEU A 30 -10.53 -5.19 -7.62
CA LEU A 30 -10.32 -6.63 -7.55
C LEU A 30 -9.35 -7.03 -6.43
N ASN A 31 -8.30 -6.22 -6.18
CA ASN A 31 -7.35 -6.48 -5.11
C ASN A 31 -8.01 -6.44 -3.72
N LEU A 32 -8.98 -5.56 -3.51
CA LEU A 32 -9.67 -5.46 -2.22
C LEU A 32 -10.75 -6.51 -2.03
N ILE A 33 -11.54 -6.82 -3.07
CA ILE A 33 -12.60 -7.83 -2.97
C ILE A 33 -12.03 -9.25 -2.92
N GLY A 34 -10.85 -9.47 -3.51
CA GLY A 34 -10.17 -10.77 -3.46
C GLY A 34 -9.57 -11.13 -2.10
N ARG A 35 -9.70 -10.28 -1.08
CA ARG A 35 -9.16 -10.54 0.26
C ARG A 35 -10.16 -11.32 1.10
N GLU A 36 -9.67 -12.30 1.84
CA GLU A 36 -10.48 -13.10 2.77
C GLU A 36 -10.92 -12.28 3.99
N GLU A 37 -10.10 -11.31 4.42
CA GLU A 37 -10.37 -10.49 5.60
C GLU A 37 -10.67 -9.03 5.24
N ILE A 38 -11.78 -8.53 5.77
CA ILE A 38 -12.18 -7.12 5.69
C ILE A 38 -11.44 -6.38 6.80
N THR A 39 -10.41 -5.62 6.43
CA THR A 39 -9.60 -4.81 7.36
C THR A 39 -10.13 -3.38 7.49
N TYR A 40 -9.79 -2.71 8.59
CA TYR A 40 -10.02 -1.28 8.77
C TYR A 40 -9.34 -0.45 7.65
N ASN A 41 -9.91 0.72 7.34
CA ASN A 41 -9.37 1.73 6.43
C ASN A 41 -9.40 1.31 4.94
N GLN A 42 -10.44 0.59 4.50
CA GLN A 42 -10.50 0.04 3.14
C GLN A 42 -10.51 1.11 2.04
N GLY A 43 -11.12 2.28 2.27
CA GLY A 43 -11.14 3.37 1.30
C GLY A 43 -9.72 3.89 1.01
N GLU A 44 -8.93 4.06 2.06
CA GLU A 44 -7.57 4.57 2.01
C GLU A 44 -6.64 3.51 1.37
N GLN A 45 -6.86 2.23 1.70
CA GLN A 45 -6.19 1.13 1.02
C GLN A 45 -6.53 1.09 -0.48
N PHE A 46 -7.80 1.31 -0.87
CA PHE A 46 -8.23 1.38 -2.26
C PHE A 46 -7.49 2.49 -3.02
N ILE A 47 -7.40 3.68 -2.43
CA ILE A 47 -6.66 4.80 -3.02
C ILE A 47 -5.17 4.47 -3.12
N GLY A 48 -4.58 3.86 -2.08
CA GLY A 48 -3.18 3.44 -2.09
C GLY A 48 -2.87 2.50 -3.27
N TRP A 49 -3.65 1.44 -3.43
CA TRP A 49 -3.48 0.49 -4.55
C TRP A 49 -3.78 1.13 -5.90
N PHE A 50 -4.80 1.99 -5.99
CA PHE A 50 -5.09 2.74 -7.19
C PHE A 50 -3.87 3.56 -7.63
N LEU A 51 -3.23 4.30 -6.72
CA LEU A 51 -2.05 5.13 -7.02
C LEU A 51 -0.86 4.28 -7.46
N ILE A 52 -0.61 3.15 -6.79
CA ILE A 52 0.42 2.18 -7.19
C ILE A 52 0.17 1.73 -8.63
N PHE A 53 -1.00 1.16 -8.92
CA PHE A 53 -1.31 0.68 -10.27
C PHE A 53 -1.29 1.81 -11.30
N PHE A 54 -1.80 3.00 -10.96
CA PHE A 54 -1.80 4.17 -11.84
C PHE A 54 -0.38 4.58 -12.23
N MET A 55 0.56 4.57 -11.29
CA MET A 55 1.95 4.90 -11.57
C MET A 55 2.61 3.85 -12.49
N TYR A 56 2.50 2.55 -12.16
CA TYR A 56 3.16 1.50 -12.94
C TYR A 56 2.54 1.33 -14.34
N ILE A 57 1.23 1.18 -14.42
CA ILE A 57 0.51 1.02 -15.69
C ILE A 57 0.60 2.32 -16.50
N GLY A 58 0.50 3.47 -15.82
CA GLY A 58 0.67 4.78 -16.43
C GLY A 58 2.02 4.93 -17.12
N ALA A 59 3.11 4.59 -16.45
CA ALA A 59 4.45 4.67 -17.03
C ALA A 59 4.60 3.76 -18.27
N ILE A 60 4.11 2.51 -18.19
CA ILE A 60 4.18 1.55 -19.30
C ILE A 60 3.38 2.07 -20.51
N ILE A 61 2.13 2.48 -20.31
CA ILE A 61 1.29 2.98 -21.41
C ILE A 61 1.85 4.30 -21.96
N LEU A 62 2.30 5.20 -21.08
CA LEU A 62 2.81 6.51 -21.47
C LEU A 62 4.03 6.39 -22.39
N ILE A 63 4.96 5.48 -22.09
CA ILE A 63 6.19 5.30 -22.86
C ILE A 63 5.97 4.31 -23.99
N TYR A 64 5.72 3.04 -23.65
CA TYR A 64 5.64 1.95 -24.61
C TYR A 64 4.35 2.01 -25.43
N GLY A 65 3.21 2.14 -24.75
CA GLY A 65 1.90 2.15 -25.40
C GLY A 65 1.77 3.24 -26.45
N ASN A 66 2.17 4.47 -26.11
CA ASN A 66 2.17 5.59 -27.06
C ASN A 66 3.09 5.37 -28.25
N LEU A 67 4.32 4.89 -28.04
CA LEU A 67 5.29 4.65 -29.10
C LEU A 67 4.74 3.63 -30.12
N VAL A 68 4.24 2.50 -29.62
CA VAL A 68 3.63 1.46 -30.46
C VAL A 68 2.39 1.99 -31.19
N SER A 69 1.52 2.69 -30.47
CA SER A 69 0.31 3.31 -31.04
C SER A 69 0.62 4.28 -32.18
N VAL A 70 1.62 5.14 -32.04
CA VAL A 70 2.03 6.09 -33.09
C VAL A 70 2.59 5.34 -34.31
N GLY A 71 3.40 4.30 -34.08
CA GLY A 71 3.91 3.44 -35.15
C GLY A 71 2.80 2.74 -35.95
N ILE A 72 1.82 2.16 -35.26
CA ILE A 72 0.68 1.49 -35.91
C ILE A 72 -0.22 2.51 -36.60
N GLU A 73 -0.42 3.70 -36.05
CA GLU A 73 -1.19 4.75 -36.71
C GLU A 73 -0.52 5.21 -38.02
N TYR A 74 0.81 5.29 -38.04
CA TYR A 74 1.57 5.56 -39.27
C TYR A 74 1.36 4.44 -40.32
N LEU A 75 1.43 3.17 -39.90
CA LEU A 75 1.15 2.03 -40.78
C LEU A 75 -0.29 2.05 -41.30
N GLN A 76 -1.27 2.34 -40.45
CA GLN A 76 -2.67 2.43 -40.82
C GLN A 76 -2.89 3.49 -41.91
N ARG A 77 -2.30 4.67 -41.74
CA ARG A 77 -2.38 5.76 -42.71
C ARG A 77 -1.81 5.37 -44.07
N LYS A 78 -0.86 4.42 -44.14
CA LYS A 78 -0.26 3.98 -45.39
C LYS A 78 -0.97 2.77 -46.01
N TRP A 79 -1.41 1.80 -45.22
CA TRP A 79 -1.84 0.48 -45.73
C TRP A 79 -3.32 0.16 -45.54
N PHE A 80 -3.99 0.67 -44.48
CA PHE A 80 -5.35 0.24 -44.12
C PHE A 80 -6.22 1.38 -43.55
N LYS A 81 -6.24 2.53 -44.23
CA LYS A 81 -6.89 3.79 -43.80
C LYS A 81 -8.33 3.66 -43.27
N ARG A 82 -9.14 2.76 -43.84
CA ARG A 82 -10.57 2.61 -43.49
C ARG A 82 -10.87 1.58 -42.39
N HIS A 83 -9.86 0.81 -41.95
CA HIS A 83 -10.06 -0.32 -41.03
C HIS A 83 -9.57 0.02 -39.62
N ASP A 84 -10.34 0.85 -38.89
CA ASP A 84 -10.01 1.23 -37.51
C ASP A 84 -9.99 0.04 -36.54
N TRP A 85 -10.82 -0.99 -36.78
CA TRP A 85 -10.81 -2.21 -35.99
C TRP A 85 -9.48 -2.95 -36.08
N LEU A 86 -8.81 -2.92 -37.24
CA LEU A 86 -7.52 -3.58 -37.45
C LEU A 86 -6.43 -2.90 -36.63
N TYR A 87 -6.47 -1.56 -36.52
CA TYR A 87 -5.59 -0.81 -35.63
C TYR A 87 -5.72 -1.29 -34.17
N VAL A 88 -6.95 -1.44 -33.68
CA VAL A 88 -7.21 -1.89 -32.30
C VAL A 88 -6.69 -3.31 -32.07
N VAL A 89 -6.98 -4.23 -32.99
CA VAL A 89 -6.54 -5.63 -32.89
C VAL A 89 -5.02 -5.76 -32.91
N ILE A 90 -4.33 -5.05 -33.83
CA ILE A 90 -2.86 -5.05 -33.87
C ILE A 90 -2.30 -4.51 -32.55
N LEU A 91 -2.88 -3.42 -32.03
CA LEU A 91 -2.44 -2.89 -30.74
C LEU A 91 -2.60 -3.91 -29.61
N GLY A 92 -3.74 -4.62 -29.60
CA GLY A 92 -4.01 -5.73 -28.69
C GLY A 92 -2.92 -6.81 -28.70
N PHE A 93 -2.44 -7.20 -29.89
CA PHE A 93 -1.32 -8.14 -30.02
C PHE A 93 -0.03 -7.62 -29.38
N PHE A 94 0.28 -6.32 -29.54
CA PHE A 94 1.42 -5.72 -28.84
C PHE A 94 1.24 -5.68 -27.32
N GLY A 95 0.01 -5.77 -26.81
CA GLY A 95 -0.26 -5.95 -25.39
C GLY A 95 0.36 -7.23 -24.80
N LEU A 96 0.59 -8.26 -25.62
CA LEU A 96 1.30 -9.48 -25.20
C LEU A 96 2.77 -9.24 -24.83
N ALA A 97 3.38 -8.14 -25.31
CA ALA A 97 4.75 -7.80 -24.96
C ALA A 97 4.93 -7.53 -23.46
N ASN A 98 3.84 -7.32 -22.72
CA ASN A 98 3.85 -7.23 -21.26
C ASN A 98 4.46 -8.50 -20.61
N GLN A 99 4.40 -9.66 -21.28
CA GLN A 99 5.00 -10.91 -20.79
C GLN A 99 6.52 -10.85 -20.63
N ILE A 100 7.19 -9.93 -21.35
CA ILE A 100 8.66 -9.75 -21.25
C ILE A 100 9.03 -9.25 -19.85
N ILE A 101 8.16 -8.46 -19.22
CA ILE A 101 8.37 -7.89 -17.88
C ILE A 101 7.70 -8.77 -16.82
N PHE A 102 6.52 -9.30 -17.13
CA PHE A 102 5.73 -10.12 -16.21
C PHE A 102 5.49 -11.51 -16.80
N PRO A 103 6.25 -12.54 -16.41
CA PRO A 103 6.16 -13.88 -17.01
C PRO A 103 4.87 -14.66 -16.64
N ASP A 104 3.84 -13.97 -16.17
CA ASP A 104 2.55 -14.54 -15.78
C ASP A 104 1.51 -14.43 -16.91
N PHE A 105 0.79 -15.52 -17.16
CA PHE A 105 -0.20 -15.57 -18.25
C PHE A 105 -1.41 -14.68 -17.99
N GLN A 106 -1.84 -14.50 -16.73
CA GLN A 106 -2.95 -13.62 -16.40
C GLN A 106 -2.57 -12.15 -16.67
N MET A 107 -1.32 -11.77 -16.35
CA MET A 107 -0.78 -10.44 -16.66
C MET A 107 -0.66 -10.17 -18.16
N ALA A 108 -0.49 -11.21 -18.98
CA ALA A 108 -0.54 -11.09 -20.42
C ALA A 108 -1.94 -10.73 -20.92
N ILE A 109 -2.97 -11.39 -20.38
CA ILE A 109 -4.38 -11.10 -20.71
C ILE A 109 -4.69 -9.66 -20.33
N VAL A 110 -4.27 -9.21 -19.13
CA VAL A 110 -4.46 -7.82 -18.70
C VAL A 110 -3.78 -6.85 -19.66
N GLY A 111 -2.56 -7.15 -20.12
CA GLY A 111 -1.83 -6.34 -21.11
C GLY A 111 -2.58 -6.23 -22.44
N VAL A 112 -3.11 -7.34 -22.96
CA VAL A 112 -3.94 -7.34 -24.19
C VAL A 112 -5.20 -6.51 -24.00
N LEU A 113 -5.92 -6.71 -22.89
CA LEU A 113 -7.15 -5.95 -22.60
C LEU A 113 -6.86 -4.44 -22.48
N ALA A 114 -5.75 -4.06 -21.84
CA ALA A 114 -5.32 -2.67 -21.73
C ALA A 114 -5.02 -2.06 -23.09
N ALA A 115 -4.31 -2.79 -23.95
CA ALA A 115 -4.00 -2.34 -25.31
C ALA A 115 -5.27 -2.22 -26.18
N LEU A 116 -6.22 -3.17 -26.08
CA LEU A 116 -7.49 -3.08 -26.78
C LEU A 116 -8.28 -1.84 -26.33
N LEU A 117 -8.42 -1.63 -25.02
CA LEU A 117 -9.12 -0.47 -24.47
C LEU A 117 -8.45 0.84 -24.90
N TYR A 118 -7.12 0.90 -24.85
CA TYR A 118 -6.34 2.02 -25.33
C TYR A 118 -6.67 2.34 -26.79
N GLY A 119 -6.63 1.33 -27.67
CA GLY A 119 -6.91 1.50 -29.09
C GLY A 119 -8.35 1.99 -29.33
N MET A 120 -9.32 1.44 -28.60
CA MET A 120 -10.71 1.87 -28.68
C MET A 120 -10.88 3.33 -28.26
N ILE A 121 -10.32 3.73 -27.12
CA ILE A 121 -10.40 5.12 -26.63
C ILE A 121 -9.70 6.07 -27.59
N ASP A 122 -8.52 5.74 -28.12
CA ASP A 122 -7.79 6.58 -29.08
C ASP A 122 -8.64 6.85 -30.34
N LYS A 123 -9.32 5.83 -30.86
CA LYS A 123 -10.21 5.97 -32.02
C LYS A 123 -11.49 6.74 -31.71
N MET A 124 -12.08 6.52 -30.54
CA MET A 124 -13.23 7.31 -30.09
C MET A 124 -12.87 8.80 -29.95
N LEU A 125 -11.70 9.10 -29.37
CA LEU A 125 -11.20 10.47 -29.23
C LEU A 125 -10.89 11.09 -30.59
N TYR A 126 -10.22 10.35 -31.49
CA TYR A 126 -9.94 10.82 -32.84
C TYR A 126 -11.23 11.26 -33.56
N ARG A 127 -12.25 10.39 -33.58
CA ARG A 127 -13.52 10.69 -34.22
C ARG A 127 -14.22 11.90 -33.59
N ARG A 128 -14.23 12.00 -32.26
CA ARG A 128 -14.82 13.14 -31.56
C ARG A 128 -14.11 14.45 -31.83
N MET A 129 -12.77 14.44 -31.89
CA MET A 129 -11.99 15.64 -32.22
C MET A 129 -12.26 16.10 -33.66
N THR A 130 -12.35 15.17 -34.62
CA THR A 130 -12.74 15.49 -36.01
C THR A 130 -14.16 16.05 -36.09
N GLU A 131 -15.08 15.51 -35.29
CA GLU A 131 -16.47 16.00 -35.19
C GLU A 131 -16.61 17.23 -34.27
N SER A 132 -15.52 17.81 -33.75
CA SER A 132 -15.52 18.95 -32.81
C SER A 132 -16.41 18.74 -31.57
N LYS A 133 -16.56 17.49 -31.14
CA LYS A 133 -17.34 17.11 -29.95
C LYS A 133 -16.53 17.27 -28.68
N SER A 134 -17.23 17.55 -27.58
CA SER A 134 -16.61 17.66 -26.26
C SER A 134 -15.98 16.34 -25.81
N LEU A 135 -14.80 16.46 -25.19
CA LEU A 135 -14.04 15.36 -24.58
C LEU A 135 -14.16 15.33 -23.05
N LYS A 136 -14.93 16.25 -22.45
CA LYS A 136 -15.05 16.39 -20.99
C LYS A 136 -15.45 15.10 -20.29
N LEU A 137 -16.32 14.29 -20.90
CA LEU A 137 -16.77 13.01 -20.34
C LEU A 137 -15.64 12.01 -20.09
N PHE A 138 -14.56 12.05 -20.88
CA PHE A 138 -13.41 11.16 -20.68
C PHE A 138 -12.64 11.49 -19.40
N PHE A 139 -12.78 12.70 -18.86
CA PHE A 139 -12.21 13.08 -17.57
C PHE A 139 -13.20 12.88 -16.44
N PHE A 140 -14.45 13.28 -16.63
CA PHE A 140 -15.47 13.18 -15.58
C PHE A 140 -15.76 11.74 -15.19
N ILE A 141 -15.94 10.83 -16.15
CA ILE A 141 -16.34 9.45 -15.84
C ILE A 141 -15.28 8.74 -14.96
N PRO A 142 -13.98 8.70 -15.31
CA PRO A 142 -12.99 8.01 -14.48
C PRO A 142 -12.80 8.64 -13.11
N ILE A 143 -12.81 9.98 -13.02
CA ILE A 143 -12.64 10.70 -11.75
C ILE A 143 -13.83 10.47 -10.83
N THR A 144 -15.06 10.55 -11.34
CA THR A 144 -16.26 10.29 -10.55
C THR A 144 -16.31 8.83 -10.11
N SER A 145 -15.94 7.87 -10.97
CA SER A 145 -15.84 6.46 -10.58
C SER A 145 -14.84 6.23 -9.45
N LEU A 146 -13.70 6.91 -9.45
CA LEU A 146 -12.72 6.84 -8.36
C LEU A 146 -13.34 7.28 -7.02
N LEU A 147 -14.05 8.41 -7.01
CA LEU A 147 -14.70 8.92 -5.80
C LEU A 147 -15.82 8.00 -5.31
N ILE A 148 -16.60 7.43 -6.23
CA ILE A 148 -17.68 6.49 -5.88
C ILE A 148 -17.09 5.23 -5.24
N PHE A 149 -16.06 4.63 -5.82
CA PHE A 149 -15.46 3.42 -5.25
C PHE A 149 -14.73 3.68 -3.94
N TRP A 150 -14.01 4.80 -3.83
CA TRP A 150 -13.44 5.22 -2.55
C TRP A 150 -14.52 5.37 -1.47
N GLY A 151 -15.59 6.10 -1.77
CA GLY A 151 -16.70 6.29 -0.83
C GLY A 151 -17.38 4.98 -0.43
N TYR A 152 -17.57 4.07 -1.39
CA TYR A 152 -18.09 2.73 -1.13
C TYR A 152 -17.22 1.97 -0.11
N PHE A 153 -15.90 1.88 -0.36
CA PHE A 153 -15.00 1.18 0.55
C PHE A 153 -14.82 1.89 1.88
N HIS A 154 -14.87 3.22 1.91
CA HIS A 154 -14.81 3.98 3.15
C HIS A 154 -16.03 3.70 4.05
N VAL A 155 -17.24 3.60 3.47
CA VAL A 155 -18.48 3.34 4.21
C VAL A 155 -18.60 1.89 4.66
N VAL A 156 -18.15 0.93 3.84
CA VAL A 156 -18.20 -0.52 4.18
C VAL A 156 -17.06 -0.93 5.13
N SER A 157 -16.03 -0.09 5.27
CA SER A 157 -14.91 -0.36 6.17
C SER A 157 -15.40 -0.59 7.60
N PRO A 158 -14.93 -1.67 8.26
CA PRO A 158 -15.19 -1.86 9.68
C PRO A 158 -14.61 -0.68 10.47
N PRO A 159 -15.16 -0.40 11.66
CA PRO A 159 -14.58 0.60 12.54
C PRO A 159 -13.15 0.20 12.92
N MET A 160 -12.37 1.18 13.34
CA MET A 160 -11.02 0.95 13.84
C MET A 160 -11.08 -0.09 14.98
N PRO A 161 -10.29 -1.17 14.92
CA PRO A 161 -10.24 -2.15 15.99
C PRO A 161 -9.75 -1.48 17.28
N PRO A 162 -10.27 -1.86 18.47
CA PRO A 162 -9.86 -1.26 19.72
C PRO A 162 -8.37 -1.51 19.98
N PHE A 163 -7.68 -0.55 20.61
CA PHE A 163 -6.29 -0.73 21.03
C PHE A 163 -6.29 -1.47 22.38
N THR A 164 -5.66 -2.64 22.43
CA THR A 164 -5.67 -3.52 23.60
C THR A 164 -4.40 -3.38 24.45
N LYS A 165 -4.38 -4.04 25.62
CA LYS A 165 -3.21 -4.06 26.51
C LYS A 165 -2.06 -4.81 25.87
N GLU A 166 -2.39 -5.88 25.17
CA GLU A 166 -1.48 -6.72 24.42
C GLU A 166 -0.82 -5.91 23.30
N ASP A 167 -1.62 -5.17 22.52
CA ASP A 167 -1.09 -4.26 21.48
C ASP A 167 -0.15 -3.19 22.06
N ALA A 168 -0.42 -2.73 23.29
CA ALA A 168 0.41 -1.73 23.95
C ALA A 168 1.78 -2.30 24.39
N ILE A 169 1.84 -3.54 24.86
CA ILE A 169 3.11 -4.21 25.19
C ILE A 169 3.87 -4.55 23.91
N GLU A 170 3.19 -5.07 22.89
CA GLU A 170 3.81 -5.34 21.60
C GLU A 170 4.41 -4.06 21.01
N PHE A 171 3.66 -2.95 21.03
CA PHE A 171 4.16 -1.66 20.56
C PHE A 171 5.37 -1.18 21.37
N ALA A 172 5.34 -1.31 22.71
CA ALA A 172 6.44 -0.90 23.58
C ALA A 172 7.70 -1.78 23.44
N THR A 173 7.53 -3.05 23.05
CA THR A 173 8.62 -4.02 22.85
C THR A 173 9.08 -4.15 21.39
N SER A 174 8.50 -3.37 20.47
CA SER A 174 8.81 -3.41 19.03
C SER A 174 10.12 -2.73 18.63
N GLY A 175 10.70 -1.92 19.54
CA GLY A 175 12.02 -1.33 19.35
C GLY A 175 13.12 -2.38 19.46
N GLU A 176 14.21 -2.22 18.70
CA GLU A 176 15.42 -3.02 18.83
C GLU A 176 16.54 -2.21 19.48
N GLY A 177 17.41 -2.87 20.24
CA GLY A 177 18.58 -2.31 20.89
C GLY A 177 18.30 -1.60 22.22
N THR A 178 17.14 -1.84 22.84
CA THR A 178 16.78 -1.23 24.13
C THR A 178 16.83 -2.25 25.27
N VAL A 179 16.85 -1.79 26.53
CA VAL A 179 16.76 -2.66 27.71
C VAL A 179 15.44 -3.45 27.73
N ILE A 180 14.41 -2.96 27.01
CA ILE A 180 13.06 -3.53 26.93
C ILE A 180 13.03 -4.81 26.07
N ASP A 181 13.96 -4.97 25.13
CA ASP A 181 14.03 -6.13 24.21
C ASP A 181 14.16 -7.47 24.96
N HIS A 182 14.65 -7.40 26.19
CA HIS A 182 14.91 -8.53 27.06
C HIS A 182 13.69 -8.99 27.88
N PHE A 183 12.60 -8.22 27.85
CA PHE A 183 11.37 -8.50 28.56
C PHE A 183 10.41 -9.38 27.73
N PRO A 184 9.46 -10.08 28.39
CA PRO A 184 8.38 -10.77 27.69
C PRO A 184 7.61 -9.82 26.76
N ARG A 185 7.31 -10.31 25.54
CA ARG A 185 6.50 -9.59 24.54
C ARG A 185 5.00 -9.66 24.82
N ASP A 186 4.59 -10.59 25.66
CA ASP A 186 3.23 -10.76 26.13
C ASP A 186 3.14 -10.39 27.62
N ILE A 187 1.91 -10.13 28.10
CA ILE A 187 1.65 -9.98 29.54
C ILE A 187 2.07 -11.26 30.25
N GLY A 188 2.99 -11.14 31.20
CA GLY A 188 3.46 -12.30 31.94
C GLY A 188 4.84 -12.12 32.54
N GLN A 189 5.38 -13.26 33.00
CA GLN A 189 6.65 -13.33 33.68
C GLN A 189 7.56 -14.34 32.99
N TRP A 190 8.85 -14.01 32.94
CA TRP A 190 9.92 -14.90 32.54
C TRP A 190 10.90 -15.05 33.70
N GLU A 191 11.36 -16.27 33.95
CA GLU A 191 12.36 -16.58 34.96
C GLU A 191 13.53 -17.32 34.33
N GLY A 192 14.75 -16.97 34.73
CA GLY A 192 15.95 -17.63 34.25
C GLY A 192 17.19 -17.26 35.03
N LYS A 193 18.32 -17.78 34.57
CA LYS A 193 19.63 -17.54 35.19
C LYS A 193 20.56 -16.84 34.20
N ILE A 194 21.09 -15.67 34.57
CA ILE A 194 21.97 -14.85 33.72
C ILE A 194 23.24 -14.55 34.50
N ASN A 195 24.41 -14.90 33.95
CA ASN A 195 25.72 -14.76 34.60
C ASN A 195 25.74 -15.23 36.07
N GLY A 196 24.91 -16.23 36.39
CA GLY A 196 24.76 -16.81 37.72
C GLY A 196 23.70 -16.18 38.65
N TYR A 197 23.11 -15.04 38.29
CA TYR A 197 21.98 -14.40 38.99
C TYR A 197 20.67 -15.10 38.66
N GLN A 198 19.79 -15.28 39.65
CA GLN A 198 18.39 -15.64 39.40
C GLN A 198 17.63 -14.37 39.03
N VAL A 199 17.05 -14.34 37.83
CA VAL A 199 16.39 -13.17 37.25
C VAL A 199 14.93 -13.48 36.96
N THR A 200 14.04 -12.58 37.36
CA THR A 200 12.61 -12.59 37.01
C THR A 200 12.29 -11.29 36.29
N ARG A 201 11.75 -11.38 35.08
CA ARG A 201 11.27 -10.25 34.28
C ARG A 201 9.76 -10.32 34.16
N GLU A 202 9.08 -9.20 34.37
CA GLU A 202 7.64 -9.08 34.26
C GLU A 202 7.28 -7.96 33.29
N SER A 203 6.32 -8.24 32.41
CA SER A 203 5.66 -7.26 31.54
C SER A 203 4.20 -7.16 31.93
N ASN A 204 3.74 -5.96 32.29
CA ASN A 204 2.38 -5.70 32.74
C ASN A 204 1.81 -4.45 32.06
N ALA A 205 0.51 -4.42 31.83
CA ALA A 205 -0.19 -3.28 31.24
C ALA A 205 -1.48 -2.96 32.01
N LYS A 206 -1.61 -1.71 32.43
CA LYS A 206 -2.78 -1.20 33.13
C LYS A 206 -3.45 -0.11 32.33
N GLU A 207 -4.77 -0.22 32.14
CA GLU A 207 -5.55 0.84 31.51
C GLU A 207 -5.63 2.06 32.45
N ILE A 208 -5.25 3.22 31.94
CA ILE A 208 -5.27 4.50 32.66
C ILE A 208 -6.19 5.54 31.99
N GLY A 209 -6.65 5.24 30.77
CA GLY A 209 -7.62 6.01 30.01
C GLY A 209 -8.13 5.19 28.83
N LYS A 210 -9.10 5.72 28.08
CA LYS A 210 -9.66 5.04 26.90
C LYS A 210 -8.56 4.82 25.85
N GLU A 211 -8.18 3.56 25.61
CA GLU A 211 -7.07 3.18 24.72
C GLU A 211 -5.71 3.79 25.13
N ILE A 212 -5.53 4.07 26.42
CA ILE A 212 -4.27 4.55 26.99
C ILE A 212 -3.85 3.59 28.10
N TYR A 213 -2.67 3.02 27.95
CA TYR A 213 -2.14 1.99 28.84
C TYR A 213 -0.82 2.45 29.48
N LEU A 214 -0.69 2.20 30.77
CA LEU A 214 0.59 2.26 31.48
C LEU A 214 1.22 0.87 31.38
N VAL A 215 2.21 0.72 30.51
CA VAL A 215 3.02 -0.49 30.38
C VAL A 215 4.18 -0.40 31.36
N THR A 216 4.36 -1.42 32.18
CA THR A 216 5.41 -1.49 33.20
C THR A 216 6.23 -2.75 33.00
N PHE A 217 7.54 -2.58 32.89
CA PHE A 217 8.53 -3.63 32.83
C PHE A 217 9.28 -3.65 34.14
N THR A 218 9.29 -4.80 34.82
CA THR A 218 9.98 -4.96 36.10
C THR A 218 10.94 -6.13 36.05
N GLU A 219 12.21 -5.87 36.29
CA GLU A 219 13.25 -6.88 36.41
C GLU A 219 13.70 -6.98 37.86
N ARG A 220 13.70 -8.21 38.39
CA ARG A 220 14.19 -8.54 39.72
C ARG A 220 15.34 -9.51 39.58
N TRP A 221 16.44 -9.28 40.28
CA TRP A 221 17.56 -10.21 40.31
C TRP A 221 17.99 -10.49 41.74
N SER A 222 18.49 -11.71 41.97
CA SER A 222 19.10 -12.11 43.23
C SER A 222 20.34 -12.97 43.00
N TRP A 223 21.40 -12.67 43.75
CA TRP A 223 22.59 -13.52 43.87
C TRP A 223 22.67 -14.12 45.27
N ASN A 224 22.52 -15.45 45.33
CA ASN A 224 22.72 -16.26 46.53
C ASN A 224 22.00 -15.69 47.78
N GLN A 225 20.67 -15.69 47.75
CA GLN A 225 19.71 -15.42 48.84
C GLN A 225 19.91 -14.19 49.76
N SER A 226 20.93 -13.34 49.60
CA SER A 226 21.13 -12.19 50.51
C SER A 226 22.22 -11.14 50.16
N ILE A 227 23.07 -11.33 49.14
CA ILE A 227 24.27 -10.46 48.95
C ILE A 227 24.13 -9.46 47.79
N GLY A 228 23.24 -9.72 46.83
CA GLY A 228 22.98 -8.81 45.72
C GLY A 228 21.58 -9.00 45.20
N GLU A 229 20.61 -8.30 45.79
CA GLU A 229 19.23 -8.22 45.31
C GLU A 229 18.96 -6.83 44.78
N GLY A 230 18.20 -6.74 43.71
CA GLY A 230 17.78 -5.46 43.16
C GLY A 230 16.54 -5.58 42.31
N ILE A 231 15.88 -4.44 42.14
CA ILE A 231 14.69 -4.27 41.32
C ILE A 231 14.98 -3.08 40.41
N TYR A 232 14.68 -3.26 39.14
CA TYR A 232 14.67 -2.21 38.13
C TYR A 232 13.27 -2.20 37.52
N SER A 233 12.68 -1.02 37.42
CA SER A 233 11.35 -0.85 36.85
C SER A 233 11.33 0.33 35.91
N ILE A 234 10.82 0.14 34.71
CA ILE A 234 10.59 1.19 33.74
C ILE A 234 9.15 1.14 33.26
N SER A 235 8.52 2.30 33.12
CA SER A 235 7.14 2.38 32.71
C SER A 235 6.92 3.44 31.63
N TYR A 236 5.99 3.13 30.74
CA TYR A 236 5.64 3.92 29.59
C TYR A 236 4.14 4.14 29.53
N THR A 237 3.74 5.37 29.24
CA THR A 237 2.39 5.65 28.75
C THR A 237 2.37 5.33 27.27
N VAL A 238 1.53 4.36 26.91
CA VAL A 238 1.37 3.87 25.54
C VAL A 238 -0.05 4.15 25.08
N GLU A 239 -0.13 4.90 24.00
CA GLU A 239 -1.35 5.14 23.23
C GLU A 239 -1.08 4.71 21.78
N ARG A 240 -2.12 4.62 20.95
CA ARG A 240 -1.95 4.14 19.59
C ARG A 240 -0.99 5.04 18.79
N GLY A 241 0.18 4.51 18.44
CA GLY A 241 1.19 5.20 17.64
C GLY A 241 2.06 6.19 18.42
N SER A 242 1.98 6.20 19.76
CA SER A 242 2.77 7.09 20.62
C SER A 242 3.18 6.39 21.90
N LEU A 243 4.44 6.59 22.28
CA LEU A 243 5.06 6.02 23.47
C LEU A 243 5.80 7.13 24.20
N SER A 244 5.47 7.32 25.47
CA SER A 244 6.05 8.36 26.32
C SER A 244 6.58 7.73 27.61
N ALA A 245 7.83 8.04 27.97
CA ALA A 245 8.40 7.63 29.24
C ALA A 245 7.56 8.20 30.41
N TYR A 246 7.19 7.35 31.35
CA TYR A 246 6.42 7.74 32.54
C TYR A 246 7.31 7.77 33.79
N SER A 247 7.96 6.64 34.09
CA SER A 247 8.91 6.57 35.21
C SER A 247 9.99 5.53 34.97
N GLU A 248 11.14 5.74 35.61
CA GLU A 248 12.24 4.81 35.71
C GLU A 248 12.70 4.79 37.17
N GLU A 249 12.74 3.61 37.78
CA GLU A 249 13.02 3.41 39.20
C GLU A 249 13.94 2.22 39.41
N GLY A 250 14.75 2.29 40.46
CA GLY A 250 15.69 1.22 40.82
C GLY A 250 17.06 1.38 40.17
N ASN A 251 17.87 0.33 40.24
CA ASN A 251 19.24 0.33 39.73
C ASN A 251 19.33 -0.55 38.49
N LEU A 252 20.10 -0.17 37.48
CA LEU A 252 20.34 -1.07 36.35
C LEU A 252 21.01 -2.38 36.82
N PRO A 253 20.58 -3.54 36.31
CA PRO A 253 21.22 -4.81 36.66
C PRO A 253 22.73 -4.82 36.38
N PRO A 254 23.54 -5.39 37.28
CA PRO A 254 25.00 -5.32 37.20
C PRO A 254 25.58 -6.04 35.97
N TYR A 255 24.87 -7.04 35.45
CA TYR A 255 25.30 -7.84 34.30
C TYR A 255 25.05 -7.16 32.94
N TYR A 256 24.42 -5.97 32.89
CA TYR A 256 24.35 -5.18 31.66
C TYR A 256 25.60 -4.34 31.39
N GLN A 257 26.51 -4.20 32.37
CA GLN A 257 27.75 -3.42 32.23
C GLN A 257 28.95 -4.24 31.73
N GLU A 258 28.81 -5.57 31.62
CA GLU A 258 29.92 -6.49 31.25
C GLU A 258 29.96 -6.83 29.74
N ASN A 259 29.17 -6.15 28.90
CA ASN A 259 29.18 -6.29 27.43
C ASN A 259 29.79 -5.09 26.72
#